data_AF-A0A2V9JCE6-F1
#
_entry.id   AF-A0A2V9JCE6-F1
#
_cell.length_a   1.000
_cell.length_b   1.000
_cell.length_c   1.000
_cell.angle_alpha   90.00
_cell.angle_beta   90.00
_cell.angle_gamma   90.00
#
_symmetry.space_group_name_H-M   'P 1'
#
loop_
_entity.id
_entity.type
_entity.pdbx_description
1 polymer ?
#
loop_
_entity_poly.entity_id
_entity_poly.type
_entity_poly.pdbx_seq_one_letter_code
_entity_poly.pdbx_strand_id
1 'polypeptide(L)'
;MERTAEAIGADVAQREQAAIRKALRLDLPVTAGKPIPILYVQMDATGVPVVKKETVGRQGKTEGQPAHTREVKLGCVFTQTAWDKRGYPIRAADSTTYTGAIETAEDFGQRLFLEAWTRGCSRALTRVVMGDGAVQ
;
A
#
# COMPACT_ATOMS: atom_id res chain seq x y z
N MET A 1 22.41 -3.84 16.47
CA MET A 1 21.50 -2.98 15.68
C MET A 1 20.43 -3.81 14.97
N GLU A 2 20.75 -4.91 14.28
CA GLU A 2 19.77 -5.79 13.58
C GLU A 2 18.58 -6.19 14.47
N ARG A 3 18.83 -6.73 15.67
CA ARG A 3 17.78 -7.12 16.64
C ARG A 3 16.85 -5.98 17.08
N THR A 4 17.34 -4.73 17.11
CA THR A 4 16.53 -3.57 17.49
C THR A 4 15.62 -3.14 16.35
N ALA A 5 16.13 -3.16 15.12
CA ALA A 5 15.33 -2.86 13.92
C ALA A 5 14.23 -3.92 13.70
N GLU A 6 14.55 -5.20 13.91
CA GLU A 6 13.57 -6.30 13.84
C GLU A 6 12.46 -6.13 14.88
N ALA A 7 12.80 -5.82 16.14
CA ALA A 7 11.81 -5.63 17.20
C ALA A 7 10.88 -4.42 16.93
N ILE A 8 11.44 -3.30 16.46
CA ILE A 8 10.64 -2.12 16.08
C ILE A 8 9.75 -2.47 14.89
N GLY A 9 10.28 -3.14 13.88
CA GLY A 9 9.51 -3.58 12.71
C GLY A 9 8.34 -4.50 13.10
N ALA A 10 8.58 -5.44 14.02
CA ALA A 10 7.55 -6.34 14.52
C ALA A 10 6.44 -5.60 15.30
N ASP A 11 6.79 -4.64 16.15
CA ASP A 11 5.82 -3.81 16.89
C ASP A 11 4.99 -2.93 15.93
N VAL A 12 5.62 -2.31 14.93
CA VAL A 12 4.90 -1.54 13.90
C VAL A 12 3.94 -2.43 13.14
N ALA A 13 4.40 -3.59 12.64
CA ALA A 13 3.55 -4.53 11.90
C ALA A 13 2.37 -5.04 12.75
N GLN A 14 2.59 -5.29 14.05
CA GLN A 14 1.53 -5.73 14.95
C GLN A 14 0.45 -4.66 15.13
N ARG A 15 0.85 -3.39 15.26
CA ARG A 15 -0.08 -2.25 15.40
C ARG A 15 -0.88 -2.03 14.11
N GLU A 16 -0.22 -2.10 12.96
CA GLU A 16 -0.87 -2.00 11.66
C GLU A 16 -1.90 -3.11 11.47
N GLN A 17 -1.54 -4.36 11.75
CA GLN A 17 -2.48 -5.49 11.64
C GLN A 17 -3.66 -5.35 12.61
N ALA A 18 -3.44 -4.80 13.81
CA ALA A 18 -4.53 -4.52 14.73
C ALA A 18 -5.49 -3.43 14.19
N ALA A 19 -4.96 -2.38 13.56
CA ALA A 19 -5.76 -1.35 12.92
C ALA A 19 -6.56 -1.91 11.73
N ILE A 20 -5.92 -2.72 10.87
CA ILE A 20 -6.57 -3.40 9.73
C ILE A 20 -7.71 -4.30 10.21
N ARG A 21 -7.45 -5.18 11.18
CA ARG A 21 -8.49 -6.08 11.72
C ARG A 21 -9.67 -5.31 12.32
N LYS A 22 -9.39 -4.21 13.04
CA LYS A 22 -10.43 -3.35 13.59
C LYS A 22 -11.26 -2.70 12.48
N ALA A 23 -10.60 -2.24 11.43
CA ALA A 23 -11.21 -1.60 10.27
C ALA A 23 -12.05 -2.54 9.40
N LEU A 24 -11.65 -3.81 9.27
CA LEU A 24 -12.43 -4.80 8.51
C LEU A 24 -13.63 -5.35 9.29
N ARG A 25 -13.54 -5.38 10.62
CA ARG A 25 -14.63 -5.88 11.49
C ARG A 25 -15.73 -4.83 11.72
N LEU A 26 -15.40 -3.55 11.61
CA LEU A 26 -16.34 -2.44 11.75
C LEU A 26 -16.69 -1.93 10.36
N ASP A 27 -17.95 -1.63 10.08
CA ASP A 27 -18.24 -0.64 9.04
C ASP A 27 -17.57 0.64 9.48
N LEU A 28 -16.46 0.99 8.82
CA LEU A 28 -15.69 2.16 9.21
C LEU A 28 -16.62 3.37 9.23
N PRO A 29 -16.64 4.16 10.33
CA PRO A 29 -17.55 5.28 10.43
C PRO A 29 -17.25 6.26 9.31
N VAL A 30 -18.30 6.75 8.64
CA VAL A 30 -18.16 7.78 7.61
C VAL A 30 -17.42 8.97 8.23
N THR A 31 -16.22 9.22 7.74
CA THR A 31 -15.41 10.35 8.20
C THR A 31 -16.15 11.64 7.87
N ALA A 32 -16.50 12.45 8.88
CA ALA A 32 -17.11 13.75 8.66
C ALA A 32 -16.13 14.72 7.98
N GLY A 33 -16.62 15.61 7.10
CA GLY A 33 -15.81 16.65 6.48
C GLY A 33 -16.27 17.02 5.08
N LYS A 34 -15.59 17.99 4.45
CA LYS A 34 -15.87 18.43 3.07
C LYS A 34 -15.68 17.26 2.08
N PRO A 35 -16.46 17.19 0.99
CA PRO A 35 -16.21 16.23 -0.08
C PRO A 35 -14.79 16.37 -0.65
N ILE A 36 -14.16 15.24 -0.97
CA ILE A 36 -12.87 15.20 -1.67
C ILE A 36 -13.19 15.01 -3.16
N PRO A 37 -12.73 15.89 -4.07
CA PRO A 37 -13.06 15.76 -5.49
C PRO A 37 -12.59 14.42 -6.07
N ILE A 38 -11.29 14.13 -5.96
CA ILE A 38 -10.69 12.90 -6.49
C ILE A 38 -9.66 12.36 -5.49
N LEU A 39 -9.80 11.09 -5.14
CA LEU A 39 -8.81 10.33 -4.37
C LEU A 39 -8.24 9.23 -5.26
N TYR A 40 -6.92 9.13 -5.25
CA TYR A 40 -6.13 8.16 -5.99
C TYR A 40 -5.58 7.09 -5.06
N VAL A 41 -5.67 5.84 -5.50
CA VAL A 41 -5.03 4.68 -4.89
C VAL A 41 -4.20 4.02 -5.99
N GLN A 42 -2.88 4.07 -5.85
CA GLN A 42 -1.92 3.42 -6.74
C GLN A 42 -1.34 2.20 -6.03
N MET A 43 -1.18 1.11 -6.76
CA MET A 43 -0.52 -0.11 -6.28
C MET A 43 0.44 -0.67 -7.33
N ASP A 44 1.56 -1.20 -6.88
CA ASP A 44 2.57 -1.83 -7.72
C ASP A 44 3.23 -3.01 -6.98
N ALA A 45 3.85 -3.91 -7.71
CA ALA A 45 4.61 -5.02 -7.15
C ALA A 45 5.94 -5.19 -7.89
N THR A 46 7.03 -5.26 -7.15
CA THR A 46 8.36 -5.40 -7.76
C THR A 46 9.26 -6.35 -6.98
N GLY A 47 10.16 -7.03 -7.67
CA GLY A 47 11.14 -7.92 -7.05
C GLY A 47 12.30 -7.12 -6.47
N VAL A 48 12.53 -7.22 -5.16
CA VAL A 48 13.70 -6.64 -4.49
C VAL A 48 14.74 -7.72 -4.18
N PRO A 49 16.04 -7.45 -4.41
CA PRO A 49 17.10 -8.38 -4.04
C PRO A 49 17.14 -8.53 -2.52
N VAL A 50 17.30 -9.76 -2.06
CA VAL A 50 17.38 -10.08 -0.63
C VAL A 50 18.55 -11.03 -0.36
N VAL A 51 18.91 -11.17 0.91
CA VAL A 51 19.94 -12.14 1.31
C VAL A 51 19.45 -13.58 1.13
N LYS A 52 20.37 -14.52 0.86
CA LYS A 52 20.02 -15.93 0.62
C LYS A 52 19.16 -16.56 1.73
N LYS A 53 19.37 -16.18 2.99
CA LYS A 53 18.56 -16.66 4.13
C LYS A 53 17.06 -16.35 3.97
N GLU A 54 16.72 -15.27 3.27
CA GLU A 54 15.34 -14.85 3.03
C GLU A 54 14.70 -15.53 1.83
N THR A 55 15.42 -16.32 1.03
CA THR A 55 14.85 -17.03 -0.13
C THR A 55 14.86 -18.55 0.02
N VAL A 56 15.33 -19.07 1.15
CA VAL A 56 15.31 -20.51 1.46
C VAL A 56 13.88 -21.04 1.37
N GLY A 57 13.69 -22.12 0.59
CA GLY A 57 12.39 -22.76 0.40
C GLY A 57 11.43 -22.01 -0.54
N ARG A 58 11.86 -20.93 -1.20
CA ARG A 58 11.06 -20.21 -2.19
C ARG A 58 11.47 -20.58 -3.62
N GLN A 59 10.47 -20.84 -4.44
CA GLN A 59 10.66 -21.09 -5.87
C GLN A 59 11.06 -19.81 -6.59
N GLY A 60 12.11 -19.86 -7.40
CA GLY A 60 12.48 -18.76 -8.28
C GLY A 60 11.50 -18.59 -9.43
N LYS A 61 11.63 -17.49 -10.17
CA LYS A 61 10.84 -17.24 -11.39
C LYS A 61 11.05 -18.31 -12.45
N THR A 62 12.20 -18.98 -12.43
CA THR A 62 12.51 -20.13 -13.29
C THR A 62 12.37 -21.40 -12.47
N GLU A 63 11.60 -22.37 -12.98
CA GLU A 63 11.45 -23.67 -12.34
C GLU A 63 12.81 -24.34 -12.08
N GLY A 64 12.96 -24.92 -10.90
CA GLY A 64 14.22 -25.55 -10.46
C GLY A 64 15.34 -24.59 -10.05
N GLN A 65 15.18 -23.27 -10.23
CA GLN A 65 16.15 -22.27 -9.76
C GLN A 65 15.73 -21.68 -8.42
N PRO A 66 16.70 -21.39 -7.51
CA PRO A 66 16.39 -20.74 -6.24
C PRO A 66 15.91 -19.29 -6.47
N ALA A 67 15.03 -18.81 -5.61
CA ALA A 67 14.65 -17.40 -5.63
C ALA A 67 15.83 -16.49 -5.24
N HIS A 68 15.98 -15.38 -5.95
CA HIS A 68 16.98 -14.33 -5.68
C HIS A 68 16.36 -13.03 -5.17
N THR A 69 15.04 -12.90 -5.28
CA THR A 69 14.29 -11.70 -4.90
C THR A 69 13.09 -12.08 -4.03
N ARG A 70 12.58 -11.11 -3.27
CA ARG A 70 11.23 -11.15 -2.72
C ARG A 70 10.39 -10.10 -3.43
N GLU A 71 9.11 -10.36 -3.57
CA GLU A 71 8.18 -9.37 -4.13
C GLU A 71 7.74 -8.40 -3.04
N VAL A 72 8.10 -7.12 -3.19
CA VAL A 72 7.55 -6.04 -2.38
C VAL A 72 6.31 -5.49 -3.07
N LYS A 73 5.26 -5.24 -2.30
CA LYS A 73 4.09 -4.49 -2.72
C LYS A 73 4.28 -3.03 -2.31
N LEU A 74 3.97 -2.13 -3.22
CA LEU A 74 4.06 -0.69 -3.04
C LEU A 74 2.68 -0.06 -3.25
N GLY A 75 2.39 0.96 -2.48
CA GLY A 75 1.09 1.62 -2.44
C GLY A 75 1.26 3.11 -2.24
N CYS A 76 0.44 3.88 -2.95
CA CYS A 76 0.44 5.33 -2.84
C CYS A 76 -1.00 5.85 -2.85
N VAL A 77 -1.37 6.58 -1.80
CA VAL A 77 -2.70 7.20 -1.66
C VAL A 77 -2.54 8.70 -1.64
N PHE A 78 -3.30 9.42 -2.46
CA PHE A 78 -3.27 10.88 -2.48
C PHE A 78 -4.57 11.47 -3.02
N THR A 79 -4.74 12.77 -2.82
CA THR A 79 -5.87 13.53 -3.37
C THR A 79 -5.40 14.51 -4.43
N GLN A 80 -6.31 14.84 -5.34
CA GLN A 80 -6.14 15.91 -6.32
C GLN A 80 -7.23 16.95 -6.09
N THR A 81 -6.81 18.21 -6.00
CA THR A 81 -7.70 19.34 -5.77
C THR A 81 -7.59 20.42 -6.84
N ALA A 82 -6.59 20.34 -7.72
CA ALA A 82 -6.33 21.33 -8.75
C ALA A 82 -5.79 20.70 -10.05
N TRP A 83 -5.81 21.50 -11.11
CA TRP A 83 -5.20 21.22 -12.40
C TRP A 83 -4.25 22.37 -12.75
N ASP A 84 -3.19 22.07 -13.49
CA ASP A 84 -2.31 23.10 -14.02
C ASP A 84 -2.93 23.81 -15.23
N LYS A 85 -2.24 24.84 -15.74
CA LYS A 85 -2.70 25.62 -16.92
C LYS A 85 -2.83 24.79 -18.20
N ARG A 86 -2.25 23.59 -18.24
CA ARG A 86 -2.28 22.66 -19.38
C ARG A 86 -3.28 21.53 -19.16
N GLY A 87 -4.02 21.54 -18.05
CA GLY A 87 -5.02 20.52 -17.70
C GLY A 87 -4.44 19.27 -17.05
N TYR A 88 -3.17 19.26 -16.61
CA TYR A 88 -2.61 18.12 -15.89
C TYR A 88 -3.04 18.11 -14.43
N PRO A 89 -3.35 16.92 -13.88
CA PRO A 89 -3.74 16.79 -12.48
C PRO A 89 -2.59 17.19 -11.53
N ILE A 90 -2.87 18.05 -10.55
CA ILE A 90 -1.92 18.42 -9.50
C ILE A 90 -2.29 17.70 -8.21
N ARG A 91 -1.34 16.92 -7.68
CA ARG A 91 -1.46 16.27 -6.38
C ARG A 91 -1.46 17.31 -5.26
N ALA A 92 -2.38 17.19 -4.30
CA ALA A 92 -2.34 17.98 -3.07
C ALA A 92 -1.15 17.50 -2.22
N ALA A 93 -0.17 18.38 -1.98
CA ALA A 93 1.14 18.02 -1.45
C ALA A 93 1.10 17.31 -0.09
N ASP A 94 0.20 17.70 0.79
CA ASP A 94 0.01 17.17 2.15
C ASP A 94 -0.87 15.90 2.20
N SER A 95 -1.42 15.48 1.06
CA SER A 95 -2.38 14.38 1.00
C SER A 95 -1.75 13.00 0.76
N THR A 96 -0.43 12.95 0.51
CA THR A 96 0.24 11.72 0.04
C THR A 96 0.63 10.80 1.20
N THR A 97 0.26 9.52 1.11
CA THR A 97 0.89 8.42 1.86
C THR A 97 1.56 7.46 0.90
N TYR A 98 2.77 7.03 1.24
CA TYR A 98 3.43 5.87 0.63
C TYR A 98 3.48 4.74 1.64
N THR A 99 3.13 3.54 1.21
CA THR A 99 3.23 2.32 2.02
C THR A 99 3.86 1.22 1.19
N GLY A 100 4.60 0.32 1.84
CA GLY A 100 5.20 -0.82 1.17
C GLY A 100 5.50 -1.95 2.13
N ALA A 101 5.29 -3.19 1.68
CA ALA A 101 5.51 -4.37 2.49
C ALA A 101 5.84 -5.59 1.64
N ILE A 102 6.63 -6.51 2.20
CA ILE A 102 6.90 -7.80 1.57
C ILE A 102 5.91 -8.82 2.12
N GLU A 103 4.69 -8.75 1.61
CA GLU A 103 3.53 -9.54 2.04
C GLU A 103 2.69 -10.01 0.84
N THR A 104 1.63 -10.77 1.09
CA THR A 104 0.74 -11.23 0.02
C THR A 104 -0.04 -10.06 -0.58
N ALA A 105 -0.54 -10.22 -1.81
CA ALA A 105 -1.40 -9.20 -2.40
C ALA A 105 -2.70 -8.98 -1.61
N GLU A 106 -3.22 -10.03 -0.97
CA GLU A 106 -4.43 -9.97 -0.14
C GLU A 106 -4.19 -9.12 1.12
N ASP A 107 -3.13 -9.39 1.87
CA ASP A 107 -2.77 -8.62 3.07
C ASP A 107 -2.51 -7.16 2.72
N PHE A 108 -1.77 -6.92 1.63
CA PHE A 108 -1.46 -5.57 1.16
C PHE A 108 -2.71 -4.80 0.72
N GLY A 109 -3.68 -5.48 0.10
CA GLY A 109 -4.95 -4.88 -0.28
C GLY A 109 -5.73 -4.34 0.92
N GLN A 110 -5.74 -5.08 2.03
CA GLN A 110 -6.41 -4.64 3.27
C GLN A 110 -5.71 -3.42 3.90
N ARG A 111 -4.38 -3.42 3.91
CA ARG A 111 -3.57 -2.28 4.34
C ARG A 111 -3.85 -1.04 3.51
N LEU A 112 -3.85 -1.17 2.19
CA LEU A 112 -4.07 -0.05 1.27
C LEU A 112 -5.51 0.48 1.36
N PHE A 113 -6.48 -0.41 1.57
CA PHE A 113 -7.87 -0.02 1.85
C PHE A 113 -7.99 0.83 3.12
N LEU A 114 -7.35 0.41 4.22
CA LEU A 114 -7.32 1.19 5.46
C LEU A 114 -6.68 2.57 5.24
N GLU A 115 -5.58 2.65 4.51
CA GLU A 115 -4.92 3.92 4.23
C GLU A 115 -5.81 4.84 3.38
N ALA A 116 -6.43 4.30 2.33
CA ALA A 116 -7.41 5.03 1.52
C ALA A 116 -8.57 5.53 2.38
N TRP A 117 -9.07 4.72 3.31
CA TRP A 117 -10.12 5.11 4.22
C TRP A 117 -9.69 6.26 5.13
N THR A 118 -8.54 6.14 5.78
CA THR A 118 -7.95 7.19 6.63
C THR A 118 -7.81 8.51 5.88
N ARG A 119 -7.45 8.46 4.60
CA ARG A 119 -7.35 9.64 3.71
C ARG A 119 -8.70 10.14 3.19
N GLY A 120 -9.81 9.53 3.60
CA GLY A 120 -11.16 10.02 3.32
C GLY A 120 -11.81 9.43 2.07
N CYS A 121 -11.46 8.19 1.68
CA CYS A 121 -12.10 7.47 0.57
C CYS A 121 -13.64 7.47 0.66
N SER A 122 -14.19 7.42 1.88
CA SER A 122 -15.64 7.53 2.13
C SER A 122 -16.25 8.87 1.69
N ARG A 123 -15.48 9.96 1.69
CA ARG A 123 -15.87 11.31 1.23
C ARG A 123 -15.46 11.64 -0.20
N ALA A 124 -14.73 10.74 -0.87
CA ALA A 124 -14.26 10.98 -2.23
C ALA A 124 -15.42 10.84 -3.22
N LEU A 125 -15.64 11.88 -4.02
CA LEU A 125 -16.64 11.87 -5.10
C LEU A 125 -16.21 10.96 -6.24
N THR A 126 -14.91 10.91 -6.52
CA THR A 126 -14.29 9.99 -7.47
C THR A 126 -13.13 9.27 -6.81
N ARG A 127 -13.11 7.94 -6.94
CA ARG A 127 -12.03 7.07 -6.48
C ARG A 127 -11.35 6.48 -7.71
N VAL A 128 -10.08 6.79 -7.90
CA VAL A 128 -9.29 6.26 -9.01
C VAL A 128 -8.33 5.23 -8.45
N VAL A 129 -8.47 3.99 -8.92
CA VAL A 129 -7.56 2.90 -8.57
C VAL A 129 -6.70 2.60 -9.78
N MET A 130 -5.38 2.62 -9.60
CA MET A 130 -4.39 2.32 -10.63
C MET A 130 -3.46 1.22 -10.13
N GLY A 131 -3.20 0.24 -10.99
CA GLY A 131 -2.15 -0.73 -10.74
C GLY A 131 -1.47 -1.13 -12.04
N ASP A 132 -0.23 -1.59 -11.93
CA ASP A 132 0.40 -2.33 -13.02
C ASP A 132 -0.27 -3.71 -13.11
N GLY A 133 -0.90 -3.97 -14.25
CA GLY A 133 -1.41 -5.30 -14.61
C GLY A 133 -0.29 -6.14 -15.20
N ALA A 134 0.76 -6.42 -14.43
CA ALA A 134 1.76 -7.39 -14.83
C ALA A 134 1.16 -8.79 -14.71
N VAL A 135 1.10 -9.52 -15.83
CA VAL A 135 0.76 -10.95 -15.84
C VAL A 135 1.91 -11.68 -15.12
N GLN A 136 1.64 -12.22 -13.93
CA GLN A 136 2.55 -13.12 -13.21
C GLN A 136 2.51 -14.53 -13.79
#